data_AF-A0A6U7C475-F1
#
_entry.id   AF-A0A6U7C475-F1
#
_cell.length_a   1.000
_cell.length_b   1.000
_cell.length_c   1.000
_cell.angle_alpha   90.00
_cell.angle_beta   90.00
_cell.angle_gamma   90.00
#
_symmetry.space_group_name_H-M   'P 1'
#
loop_
_entity.id
_entity.type
_entity.pdbx_description
1 polymer ?
#
loop_
_entity_poly.entity_id
_entity_poly.type
_entity_poly.pdbx_seq_one_letter_code
_entity_poly.pdbx_strand_id
1 'polypeptide(L)'
;MGGTMVGGAMVGDMSSSGMRMNEEEEWRQTAEGQLLVGLLCAALYPQVIAIEREETKKKKGLNAPIKLRIRDRNEDGTGCSDPTEVALHPSSVNAKETKFSSPYLIYHEKVRTTRVYVRDCSPVSAYALILFGGVLSSQPGVPPPPPPPLSKKQKRLKYRPPPPPPVDGILTIDGWIRFSVSVTEQRLLLGVRQKLDSLLATKIESPELEVAEAGKELLDAVSQVLCSTGTEERF
;
A
#
# COMPACT_ATOMS: atom_id res chain seq x y z
N MET A 1 -68.60 13.90 -22.12
CA MET A 1 -69.20 13.05 -21.06
C MET A 1 -68.85 11.62 -21.42
N GLY A 2 -68.12 10.81 -20.66
CA GLY A 2 -67.99 10.64 -19.23
C GLY A 2 -67.97 9.11 -19.02
N GLY A 3 -67.00 8.57 -18.29
CA GLY A 3 -66.93 7.12 -18.10
C GLY A 3 -65.57 6.62 -17.62
N THR A 4 -65.24 6.94 -16.38
CA THR A 4 -64.17 6.33 -15.59
C THR A 4 -64.58 4.89 -15.21
N MET A 5 -63.69 3.92 -15.37
CA MET A 5 -63.71 2.70 -14.57
C MET A 5 -62.29 2.35 -14.09
N VAL A 6 -62.27 1.96 -12.83
CA VAL A 6 -61.16 1.68 -11.91
C VAL A 6 -60.90 0.18 -11.80
N GLY A 7 -59.67 -0.18 -11.42
CA GLY A 7 -59.29 -1.50 -10.89
C GLY A 7 -58.20 -2.19 -11.72
N GLY A 8 -57.10 -2.70 -11.19
CA GLY A 8 -56.63 -2.81 -9.81
C GLY A 8 -55.37 -3.70 -9.77
N ALA A 9 -54.52 -3.42 -8.76
CA ALA A 9 -53.59 -4.30 -8.04
C ALA A 9 -52.42 -5.03 -8.75
N MET A 10 -51.23 -4.71 -8.22
CA MET A 10 -50.14 -5.60 -7.78
C MET A 10 -49.39 -6.48 -8.79
N VAL A 11 -48.13 -6.13 -9.02
CA VAL A 11 -46.91 -6.95 -8.88
C VAL A 11 -45.74 -5.97 -9.03
N GLY A 12 -44.86 -5.69 -8.09
CA GLY A 12 -44.08 -6.58 -7.23
C GLY A 12 -42.76 -5.84 -7.03
N ASP A 13 -42.70 -5.03 -5.98
CA ASP A 13 -41.50 -4.30 -5.57
C ASP A 13 -40.68 -5.28 -4.73
N MET A 14 -39.68 -5.95 -5.34
CA MET A 14 -38.94 -7.04 -4.69
C MET A 14 -37.66 -7.41 -5.46
N SER A 15 -36.70 -6.48 -5.55
CA SER A 15 -35.35 -6.83 -6.06
C SER A 15 -34.21 -5.93 -5.59
N SER A 16 -34.38 -5.18 -4.48
CA SER A 16 -33.30 -4.36 -3.90
C SER A 16 -32.55 -5.03 -2.74
N SER A 17 -33.07 -6.12 -2.16
CA SER A 17 -32.41 -6.82 -1.03
C SER A 17 -31.38 -7.89 -1.47
N GLY A 18 -31.47 -8.41 -2.69
CA GLY A 18 -30.55 -9.46 -3.17
C GLY A 18 -29.18 -8.96 -3.68
N MET A 19 -29.07 -7.68 -4.06
CA MET A 19 -27.79 -7.11 -4.54
C MET A 19 -26.85 -6.73 -3.39
N ARG A 20 -27.39 -6.27 -2.25
CA ARG A 20 -26.59 -5.85 -1.09
C ARG A 20 -25.82 -6.98 -0.40
N MET A 21 -26.40 -8.19 -0.39
CA MET A 21 -25.77 -9.34 0.29
C MET A 21 -24.50 -9.82 -0.43
N ASN A 22 -24.46 -9.70 -1.77
CA ASN A 22 -23.30 -10.10 -2.56
C ASN A 22 -22.12 -9.13 -2.37
N GLU A 23 -22.40 -7.83 -2.28
CA GLU A 23 -21.37 -6.79 -2.06
C GLU A 23 -20.71 -6.91 -0.68
N GLU A 24 -21.50 -7.22 0.36
CA GLU A 24 -20.99 -7.42 1.73
C GLU A 24 -20.11 -8.68 1.84
N GLU A 25 -20.49 -9.77 1.16
CA GLU A 25 -19.71 -11.01 1.12
C GLU A 25 -18.42 -10.87 0.31
N GLU A 26 -18.45 -10.17 -0.82
CA GLU A 26 -17.26 -9.84 -1.62
C GLU A 26 -16.30 -8.91 -0.85
N TRP A 27 -16.83 -7.91 -0.13
CA TRP A 27 -16.04 -7.05 0.74
C TRP A 27 -15.36 -7.86 1.85
N ARG A 28 -16.09 -8.78 2.51
CA ARG A 28 -15.52 -9.65 3.54
C ARG A 28 -14.41 -10.53 3.01
N GLN A 29 -14.59 -11.15 1.84
CA GLN A 29 -13.55 -11.96 1.19
C GLN A 29 -12.33 -11.11 0.83
N THR A 30 -12.55 -9.89 0.34
CA THR A 30 -11.48 -8.94 0.03
C THR A 30 -10.72 -8.53 1.29
N ALA A 31 -11.44 -8.21 2.37
CA ALA A 31 -10.87 -7.82 3.65
C ALA A 31 -10.07 -8.96 4.31
N GLU A 32 -10.64 -10.16 4.35
CA GLU A 32 -9.95 -11.38 4.84
C GLU A 32 -8.70 -11.67 3.99
N GLY A 33 -8.78 -11.45 2.67
CA GLY A 33 -7.62 -11.56 1.77
C GLY A 33 -6.51 -10.54 2.07
N GLN A 34 -6.87 -9.26 2.29
CA GLN A 34 -5.88 -8.21 2.64
C GLN A 34 -5.26 -8.46 4.02
N LEU A 35 -6.04 -8.95 4.98
CA LEU A 35 -5.53 -9.35 6.29
C LEU A 35 -4.54 -10.51 6.19
N LEU A 36 -4.85 -11.53 5.38
CA LEU A 36 -3.95 -12.66 5.14
C LEU A 36 -2.64 -12.20 4.48
N VAL A 37 -2.73 -11.31 3.47
CA VAL A 37 -1.54 -10.72 2.84
C VAL A 37 -0.75 -9.86 3.82
N GLY A 38 -1.43 -9.10 4.69
CA GLY A 38 -0.80 -8.34 5.76
C GLY A 38 -0.04 -9.25 6.75
N LEU A 39 -0.63 -10.38 7.12
CA LEU A 39 0.02 -11.37 7.98
C LEU A 39 1.22 -12.03 7.29
N LEU A 40 1.10 -12.39 6.00
CA LEU A 40 2.22 -12.89 5.20
C LEU A 40 3.33 -11.85 5.10
N CYS A 41 2.99 -10.56 4.99
CA CYS A 41 3.95 -9.47 5.01
C CYS A 41 4.71 -9.43 6.32
N ALA A 42 4.01 -9.50 7.47
CA ALA A 42 4.65 -9.56 8.78
C ALA A 42 5.59 -10.76 8.94
N ALA A 43 5.22 -11.92 8.38
CA ALA A 43 6.00 -13.15 8.49
C ALA A 43 7.23 -13.19 7.58
N LEU A 44 7.13 -12.64 6.37
CA LEU A 44 8.18 -12.75 5.34
C LEU A 44 9.10 -11.52 5.30
N TYR A 45 8.72 -10.39 5.89
CA TYR A 45 9.60 -9.23 5.97
C TYR A 45 10.95 -9.60 6.62
N PRO A 46 12.12 -9.23 6.05
CA PRO A 46 12.37 -8.19 5.03
C PRO A 46 12.41 -8.69 3.57
N GLN A 47 11.86 -9.86 3.25
CA GLN A 47 11.87 -10.43 1.90
C GLN A 47 10.87 -9.71 0.98
N VAL A 48 11.28 -8.55 0.45
CA VAL A 48 10.46 -7.69 -0.42
C VAL A 48 11.11 -7.53 -1.79
N ILE A 49 10.28 -7.57 -2.83
CA ILE A 49 10.60 -7.24 -4.22
C ILE A 49 9.99 -5.88 -4.54
N ALA A 50 10.79 -4.95 -5.03
CA ALA A 50 10.34 -3.71 -5.64
C ALA A 50 10.17 -3.89 -7.15
N ILE A 51 9.07 -3.37 -7.66
CA ILE A 51 8.73 -3.37 -9.09
C ILE A 51 9.04 -1.99 -9.64
N GLU A 52 10.06 -1.90 -10.48
CA GLU A 52 10.41 -0.68 -11.19
C GLU A 52 9.88 -0.73 -12.63
N ARG A 53 9.09 0.27 -13.02
CA ARG A 53 8.55 0.37 -14.40
C ARG A 53 9.46 1.25 -15.24
N GLU A 54 9.94 0.73 -16.37
CA GLU A 54 10.76 1.50 -17.31
C GLU A 54 9.88 2.10 -18.41
N GLU A 55 9.48 3.36 -18.22
CA GLU A 55 8.67 4.06 -19.21
C GLU A 55 9.43 4.33 -20.51
N THR A 56 8.81 4.01 -21.65
CA THR A 56 9.34 4.33 -22.98
C THR A 56 8.38 5.23 -23.73
N LYS A 57 8.87 5.92 -24.77
CA LYS A 57 8.00 6.76 -25.63
C LYS A 57 6.80 6.00 -26.20
N LYS A 58 6.93 4.67 -26.39
CA LYS A 58 5.88 3.79 -26.95
C LYS A 58 5.00 3.11 -25.90
N LYS A 59 5.49 2.89 -24.67
CA LYS A 59 4.79 2.17 -23.60
C LYS A 59 4.96 2.92 -22.28
N LYS A 60 3.85 3.41 -21.71
CA LYS A 60 3.79 4.17 -20.46
C LYS A 60 2.87 3.52 -19.44
N GLY A 61 3.05 3.87 -18.17
CA GLY A 61 2.22 3.40 -17.06
C GLY A 61 2.17 1.87 -16.97
N LEU A 62 0.97 1.31 -16.81
CA LEU A 62 0.78 -0.12 -16.57
C LEU A 62 1.29 -1.05 -17.69
N ASN A 63 1.53 -0.52 -18.89
CA ASN A 63 2.02 -1.28 -20.05
C ASN A 63 3.54 -1.20 -20.24
N ALA A 64 4.24 -0.43 -19.41
CA ALA A 64 5.69 -0.35 -19.42
C ALA A 64 6.31 -1.67 -18.94
N PRO A 65 7.46 -2.11 -19.50
CA PRO A 65 8.19 -3.27 -18.98
C PRO A 65 8.59 -3.05 -17.52
N ILE A 66 8.54 -4.13 -16.75
CA ILE A 66 8.88 -4.13 -15.32
C ILE A 66 10.25 -4.77 -15.08
N LYS A 67 10.98 -4.22 -14.12
CA LYS A 67 12.19 -4.81 -13.53
C LYS A 67 11.91 -5.11 -12.07
N LEU A 68 12.24 -6.32 -11.64
CA LEU A 68 12.05 -6.76 -10.26
C LEU A 68 13.39 -6.67 -9.54
N ARG A 69 13.40 -5.99 -8.40
CA ARG A 69 14.62 -5.81 -7.60
C ARG A 69 14.40 -6.20 -6.15
N ILE A 70 15.36 -6.93 -5.60
CA ILE A 70 15.41 -7.22 -4.16
C ILE A 70 16.59 -6.48 -3.54
N ARG A 71 16.48 -6.17 -2.25
CA ARG A 71 17.60 -5.71 -1.44
C ARG A 71 17.77 -6.67 -0.29
N ASP A 72 18.93 -7.29 -0.23
CA ASP A 72 19.26 -8.16 0.89
C ASP A 72 19.70 -7.30 2.08
N ARG A 73 19.48 -7.83 3.29
CA ARG A 73 20.05 -7.22 4.48
C ARG A 73 21.56 -7.40 4.43
N ASN A 74 22.32 -6.33 4.64
CA ASN A 74 23.77 -6.40 4.66
C ASN A 74 24.24 -7.35 5.77
N GLU A 75 25.31 -8.11 5.51
CA GLU A 75 25.90 -9.08 6.45
C GLU A 75 26.29 -8.41 7.78
N ASP A 76 26.73 -7.16 7.69
CA ASP A 76 27.13 -6.30 8.81
C ASP A 76 25.94 -5.80 9.66
N GLY A 77 24.71 -6.12 9.24
CA GLY A 77 23.48 -5.63 9.85
C GLY A 77 23.18 -4.14 9.59
N THR A 78 24.08 -3.41 8.92
CA THR A 78 23.94 -1.98 8.61
C THR A 78 23.26 -1.76 7.27
N GLY A 79 21.99 -1.36 7.27
CA GLY A 79 21.27 -0.95 6.06
C GLY A 79 21.01 -2.08 5.06
N CYS A 80 20.70 -1.68 3.83
CA CYS A 80 20.34 -2.59 2.75
C CYS A 80 21.43 -2.63 1.67
N SER A 81 21.56 -3.78 1.02
CA SER A 81 22.50 -3.98 -0.08
C SER A 81 22.11 -3.15 -1.30
N ASP A 82 23.04 -3.08 -2.26
CA ASP A 82 22.70 -2.65 -3.61
C ASP A 82 21.57 -3.53 -4.17
N PRO A 83 20.65 -2.93 -4.94
CA PRO A 83 19.49 -3.63 -5.43
C PRO A 83 19.90 -4.65 -6.50
N THR A 84 19.51 -5.91 -6.30
CA THR A 84 19.81 -7.02 -7.19
C THR A 84 18.60 -7.32 -8.07
N GLU A 85 18.80 -7.38 -9.39
CA GLU A 85 17.74 -7.76 -10.32
C GLU A 85 17.40 -9.25 -10.21
N VAL A 86 16.10 -9.54 -10.15
CA VAL A 86 15.56 -10.90 -10.05
C VAL A 86 14.51 -11.15 -11.12
N ALA A 87 14.18 -12.41 -11.37
CA ALA A 87 13.05 -12.80 -12.21
C ALA A 87 12.12 -13.75 -11.44
N LEU A 88 10.83 -13.78 -11.82
CA LEU A 88 9.93 -14.79 -11.29
C LEU A 88 10.25 -16.14 -11.92
N HIS A 89 10.28 -17.19 -11.11
CA HIS A 89 10.53 -18.55 -11.56
C HIS A 89 9.36 -19.02 -12.45
N PRO A 90 9.59 -19.80 -13.53
CA PRO A 90 8.53 -20.24 -14.43
C PRO A 90 7.39 -21.04 -13.78
N SER A 91 7.65 -21.66 -12.62
CA SER A 91 6.63 -22.38 -11.84
C SER A 91 5.75 -21.48 -10.97
N SER A 92 6.11 -20.20 -10.83
CA SER A 92 5.32 -19.26 -10.04
C SER A 92 4.00 -18.96 -10.75
N VAL A 93 2.92 -18.83 -9.99
CA VAL A 93 1.62 -18.37 -10.52
C VAL A 93 1.73 -16.98 -11.18
N ASN A 94 2.66 -16.16 -10.69
CA ASN A 94 2.91 -14.81 -11.18
C ASN A 94 3.94 -14.75 -12.32
N ALA A 95 4.46 -15.88 -12.81
CA ALA A 95 5.58 -15.93 -13.76
C ALA A 95 5.37 -15.14 -15.06
N LYS A 96 4.11 -14.98 -15.48
CA LYS A 96 3.71 -14.26 -16.70
C LYS A 96 3.01 -12.94 -16.41
N GLU A 97 2.84 -12.59 -15.14
CA GLU A 97 2.15 -11.36 -14.75
C GLU A 97 3.05 -10.15 -14.99
N THR A 98 2.46 -9.10 -15.56
CA THR A 98 3.16 -7.84 -15.89
C THR A 98 2.45 -6.62 -15.29
N LYS A 99 1.25 -6.83 -14.74
CA LYS A 99 0.38 -5.82 -14.15
C LYS A 99 0.08 -6.22 -12.71
N PHE A 100 0.85 -5.64 -11.81
CA PHE A 100 0.59 -5.75 -10.38
C PHE A 100 -0.20 -4.52 -9.91
N SER A 101 -1.12 -4.74 -8.96
CA SER A 101 -1.90 -3.70 -8.30
C SER A 101 -1.09 -2.87 -7.31
N SER A 102 0.08 -3.38 -6.90
CA SER A 102 1.05 -2.72 -6.03
C SER A 102 2.45 -2.80 -6.64
N PRO A 103 3.33 -1.81 -6.40
CA PRO A 103 4.73 -1.82 -6.81
C PRO A 103 5.61 -2.70 -5.90
N TYR A 104 5.04 -3.40 -4.92
CA TYR A 104 5.78 -4.30 -4.05
C TYR A 104 5.18 -5.70 -4.00
N LEU A 105 6.05 -6.70 -3.92
CA LEU A 105 5.71 -8.09 -3.64
C LEU A 105 6.49 -8.56 -2.43
N ILE A 106 5.90 -9.43 -1.62
CA ILE A 106 6.63 -10.24 -0.65
C ILE A 106 6.98 -11.58 -1.28
N TYR A 107 8.09 -12.18 -0.86
CA TYR A 107 8.53 -13.49 -1.33
C TYR A 107 9.03 -14.36 -0.20
N HIS A 108 9.11 -15.67 -0.43
CA HIS A 108 9.61 -16.63 0.56
C HIS A 108 10.94 -17.28 0.14
N GLU A 109 10.98 -17.84 -1.08
CA GLU A 109 12.17 -18.56 -1.56
C GLU A 109 12.77 -17.86 -2.79
N LYS A 110 14.08 -17.58 -2.70
CA LYS A 110 14.91 -17.21 -3.85
C LYS A 110 15.93 -18.31 -4.15
N VAL A 111 16.10 -18.62 -5.43
CA VAL A 111 17.05 -19.63 -5.92
C VAL A 111 17.96 -19.02 -6.97
N ARG A 112 19.26 -19.28 -6.86
CA ARG A 112 20.24 -18.86 -7.86
C ARG A 112 20.58 -20.04 -8.76
N THR A 113 20.27 -19.89 -10.04
CA THR A 113 20.71 -20.83 -11.09
C THR A 113 21.54 -20.06 -12.11
N THR A 114 21.02 -19.85 -13.31
CA THR A 114 21.61 -18.98 -14.35
C THR A 114 21.46 -17.50 -14.01
N ARG A 115 20.36 -17.14 -13.34
CA ARG A 115 20.12 -15.85 -12.69
C ARG A 115 19.37 -16.10 -11.38
N VAL A 116 19.16 -15.05 -10.59
CA VAL A 116 18.37 -15.16 -9.36
C VAL A 116 16.89 -15.20 -9.72
N TYR A 117 16.20 -16.23 -9.24
CA TYR A 117 14.77 -16.44 -9.41
C TYR A 117 14.05 -16.45 -8.08
N VAL A 118 12.82 -15.92 -8.05
CA VAL A 118 11.90 -16.03 -6.91
C VAL A 118 10.83 -17.07 -7.24
N ARG A 119 10.61 -18.05 -6.37
CA ARG A 119 9.59 -19.10 -6.59
C ARG A 119 8.20 -18.61 -6.23
N ASP A 120 8.04 -18.19 -4.97
CA ASP A 120 6.75 -17.83 -4.39
C ASP A 120 6.76 -16.34 -4.07
N CYS A 121 5.77 -15.62 -4.60
CA CYS A 121 5.59 -14.22 -4.30
C CYS A 121 4.10 -13.84 -4.29
N SER A 122 3.76 -12.86 -3.46
CA SER A 122 2.41 -12.32 -3.35
C SER A 122 2.47 -10.80 -3.40
N PRO A 123 1.59 -10.12 -4.16
CA PRO A 123 1.49 -8.67 -4.11
C PRO A 123 1.11 -8.20 -2.71
N VAL A 124 1.73 -7.11 -2.26
CA VAL A 124 1.52 -6.54 -0.91
C VAL A 124 1.22 -5.06 -1.03
N SER A 125 0.24 -4.55 -0.30
CA SER A 125 -0.08 -3.11 -0.31
C SER A 125 0.98 -2.30 0.44
N ALA A 126 1.10 -1.01 0.10
CA ALA A 126 1.90 -0.05 0.87
C ALA A 126 1.57 -0.06 2.35
N TYR A 127 0.27 -0.11 2.68
CA TYR A 127 -0.19 -0.09 4.06
C TYR A 127 0.25 -1.31 4.85
N ALA A 128 0.22 -2.51 4.25
CA ALA A 128 0.75 -3.71 4.90
C ALA A 128 2.24 -3.56 5.22
N LEU A 129 3.04 -3.02 4.29
CA LEU A 129 4.46 -2.75 4.53
C LEU A 129 4.64 -1.69 5.64
N ILE A 130 3.88 -0.59 5.62
CA ILE A 130 3.99 0.47 6.63
C ILE A 130 3.65 -0.04 8.03
N LEU A 131 2.63 -0.89 8.15
CA LEU A 131 2.18 -1.44 9.43
C LEU A 131 3.09 -2.54 9.96
N PHE A 132 3.49 -3.49 9.11
CA PHE A 132 4.16 -4.73 9.53
C PHE A 132 5.62 -4.85 9.10
N GLY A 133 6.13 -3.90 8.33
CA GLY A 133 7.52 -3.90 7.90
C GLY A 133 8.50 -3.49 9.00
N GLY A 134 9.73 -3.23 8.58
CA GLY A 134 10.85 -2.88 9.46
C GLY A 134 10.76 -1.48 10.05
N VAL A 135 11.91 -0.93 10.43
CA VAL A 135 11.99 0.33 11.17
C VAL A 135 11.41 1.47 10.33
N LEU A 136 10.38 2.12 10.85
CA LEU A 136 9.68 3.22 10.19
C LEU A 136 10.21 4.57 10.64
N SER A 137 10.75 5.32 9.69
CA SER A 137 11.14 6.72 9.82
C SER A 137 10.10 7.60 9.14
N SER A 138 9.85 8.78 9.71
CA SER A 138 8.87 9.73 9.21
C SER A 138 9.54 11.10 9.04
N GLN A 139 9.42 11.68 7.86
CA GLN A 139 9.90 13.03 7.55
C GLN A 139 8.70 13.92 7.23
N PRO A 140 8.47 15.03 7.95
CA PRO A 140 7.44 15.98 7.58
C PRO A 140 7.80 16.63 6.23
N GLY A 141 6.79 16.87 5.39
CA GLY A 141 7.00 17.53 4.09
C GLY A 141 7.73 18.85 4.27
N VAL A 142 8.91 18.97 3.66
CA VAL A 142 9.71 20.19 3.77
C VAL A 142 8.98 21.31 3.03
N PRO A 143 8.71 22.46 3.69
CA PRO A 143 8.09 23.59 2.99
C PRO A 143 8.99 24.03 1.83
N PRO A 144 8.40 24.44 0.68
CA PRO A 144 9.20 24.84 -0.46
C PRO A 144 10.16 25.99 -0.08
N PRO A 145 11.39 25.97 -0.60
CA PRO A 145 12.34 27.05 -0.33
C PRO A 145 11.74 28.40 -0.74
N PRO A 146 12.04 29.49 0.00
CA PRO A 146 11.52 30.81 -0.32
C PRO A 146 11.92 31.20 -1.75
N PRO A 147 11.01 31.84 -2.52
CA PRO A 147 11.30 32.20 -3.90
C PRO A 147 12.51 33.16 -3.97
N PRO A 148 13.39 33.01 -4.97
CA PRO A 148 14.54 33.90 -5.13
C PRO A 148 14.07 35.36 -5.34
N PRO A 149 14.85 36.36 -4.90
CA PRO A 149 14.47 37.76 -5.04
C PRO A 149 14.29 38.14 -6.52
N LEU A 150 13.10 38.63 -6.85
CA LEU A 150 12.73 39.01 -8.22
C LEU A 150 13.55 40.21 -8.71
N SER A 151 14.12 40.12 -9.92
CA SER A 151 14.78 41.26 -10.57
C SER A 151 13.77 42.34 -10.98
N LYS A 152 14.19 43.61 -11.04
CA LYS A 152 13.32 44.76 -11.44
C LYS A 152 12.65 44.57 -12.81
N LYS A 153 13.29 43.83 -13.73
CA LYS A 153 12.78 43.50 -15.07
C LYS A 153 11.64 42.47 -15.01
N GLN A 154 11.68 41.59 -14.01
CA GLN A 154 10.70 40.53 -13.77
C GLN A 154 9.42 41.04 -13.09
N LYS A 155 9.51 42.15 -12.33
CA LYS A 155 8.33 42.85 -11.76
C LYS A 155 7.35 43.39 -12.81
N ARG A 156 7.79 43.61 -14.06
CA ARG A 156 6.94 44.10 -15.16
C ARG A 156 6.22 42.98 -15.92
N LEU A 157 6.69 41.74 -15.80
CA LEU A 157 6.03 40.57 -16.37
C LEU A 157 5.13 39.98 -15.28
N LYS A 158 3.84 39.76 -15.55
CA LYS A 158 2.89 39.16 -14.60
C LYS A 158 3.29 37.71 -14.28
N TYR A 159 4.30 37.52 -13.45
CA TYR A 159 4.71 36.22 -12.94
C TYR A 159 3.70 35.81 -11.87
N ARG A 160 2.87 34.82 -12.17
CA ARG A 160 2.12 34.09 -11.16
C ARG A 160 3.02 32.95 -10.69
N PRO A 161 3.45 32.92 -9.41
CA PRO A 161 4.21 31.79 -8.91
C PRO A 161 3.39 30.51 -9.08
N PRO A 162 4.04 29.37 -9.41
CA PRO A 162 3.36 28.08 -9.41
C PRO A 162 2.77 27.81 -8.01
N PRO A 163 1.63 27.12 -7.90
CA PRO A 163 1.09 26.73 -6.60
C PRO A 163 2.15 25.94 -5.83
N PRO A 164 2.29 26.15 -4.51
CA PRO A 164 3.22 25.38 -3.69
C PRO A 164 2.90 23.88 -3.82
N PRO A 165 3.91 23.01 -3.87
CA PRO A 165 3.67 21.57 -3.86
C PRO A 165 2.91 21.18 -2.59
N PRO A 166 2.05 20.15 -2.65
CA PRO A 166 1.44 19.55 -1.46
C PRO A 166 2.51 19.21 -0.44
N VAL A 167 2.26 19.52 0.83
CA VAL A 167 3.18 19.25 1.93
C VAL A 167 2.98 17.81 2.37
N ASP A 168 3.35 16.87 1.51
CA ASP A 168 3.20 15.44 1.80
C ASP A 168 4.32 15.00 2.75
N GLY A 169 3.95 14.16 3.71
CA GLY A 169 4.89 13.47 4.58
C GLY A 169 5.54 12.30 3.84
N ILE A 170 6.80 12.04 4.16
CA ILE A 170 7.54 10.90 3.61
C ILE A 170 7.73 9.87 4.71
N LEU A 171 7.16 8.69 4.51
CA LEU A 171 7.41 7.51 5.33
C LEU A 171 8.50 6.67 4.69
N THR A 172 9.48 6.23 5.47
CA THR A 172 10.60 5.41 5.00
C THR A 172 10.76 4.16 5.87
N ILE A 173 10.75 2.97 5.28
CA ILE A 173 10.97 1.69 5.96
C ILE A 173 12.38 1.20 5.64
N ASP A 174 13.16 0.89 6.68
CA ASP A 174 14.54 0.39 6.60
C ASP A 174 15.45 1.20 5.66
N GLY A 175 15.17 2.50 5.53
CA GLY A 175 15.97 3.44 4.76
C GLY A 175 15.82 3.38 3.24
N TRP A 176 15.01 2.48 2.68
CA TRP A 176 14.91 2.30 1.22
C TRP A 176 13.49 2.27 0.66
N ILE A 177 12.52 1.69 1.37
CA ILE A 177 11.11 1.71 0.91
C ILE A 177 10.52 3.05 1.31
N ARG A 178 10.05 3.83 0.34
CA ARG A 178 9.54 5.19 0.59
C ARG A 178 8.12 5.35 0.10
N PHE A 179 7.30 6.01 0.90
CA PHE A 179 5.91 6.33 0.58
C PHE A 179 5.67 7.84 0.78
N SER A 180 4.98 8.45 -0.18
CA SER A 180 4.43 9.79 -0.04
C SER A 180 3.01 9.67 0.49
N VAL A 181 2.73 10.31 1.62
CA VAL A 181 1.47 10.16 2.34
C VAL A 181 1.04 11.52 2.88
N SER A 182 -0.26 11.82 2.93
CA SER A 182 -0.72 13.08 3.52
C SER A 182 -0.34 13.13 5.01
N VAL A 183 -0.15 14.33 5.58
CA VAL A 183 0.23 14.50 6.99
C VAL A 183 -0.79 13.85 7.95
N THR A 184 -2.07 13.84 7.57
CA THR A 184 -3.15 13.22 8.37
C THR A 184 -3.03 11.70 8.34
N GLU A 185 -2.87 11.10 7.16
CA GLU A 185 -2.69 9.66 7.01
C GLU A 185 -1.38 9.19 7.66
N GLN A 186 -0.29 9.94 7.51
CA GLN A 186 0.99 9.65 8.16
C GLN A 186 0.83 9.53 9.68
N ARG A 187 0.14 10.49 10.31
CA ARG A 187 -0.11 10.49 11.75
C ARG A 187 -1.02 9.34 12.17
N LEU A 188 -2.04 9.02 11.36
CA LEU A 188 -2.92 7.87 11.62
C LEU A 188 -2.12 6.55 11.58
N LEU A 189 -1.34 6.32 10.53
CA LEU A 189 -0.55 5.10 10.34
C LEU A 189 0.48 4.93 11.46
N LEU A 190 1.19 6.01 11.82
CA LEU A 190 2.13 6.00 12.95
C LEU A 190 1.42 5.67 14.27
N GLY A 191 0.25 6.27 14.52
CA GLY A 191 -0.52 6.02 15.73
C GLY A 191 -1.05 4.59 15.83
N VAL A 192 -1.56 4.03 14.73
CA VAL A 192 -2.02 2.63 14.66
C VAL A 192 -0.86 1.68 14.92
N ARG A 193 0.29 1.91 14.25
CA ARG A 193 1.49 1.08 14.44
C ARG A 193 2.02 1.12 15.86
N GLN A 194 2.14 2.30 16.47
CA GLN A 194 2.58 2.44 17.87
C GLN A 194 1.67 1.71 18.86
N LYS A 195 0.35 1.78 18.66
CA LYS A 195 -0.62 1.05 19.49
C LYS A 195 -0.49 -0.46 19.30
N LEU A 196 -0.26 -0.92 18.07
CA LEU A 196 -0.05 -2.33 17.78
C LEU A 196 1.22 -2.86 18.45
N ASP A 197 2.33 -2.12 18.34
CA ASP A 197 3.60 -2.46 18.98
C ASP A 197 3.46 -2.50 20.51
N SER A 198 2.72 -1.55 21.10
CA SER A 198 2.44 -1.52 22.54
C SER A 198 1.61 -2.71 23.00
N LEU A 199 0.58 -3.08 22.24
CA LEU A 199 -0.25 -4.25 22.53
C LEU A 199 0.55 -5.56 22.46
N LEU A 200 1.38 -5.71 21.43
CA LEU A 200 2.25 -6.87 21.27
C LEU A 200 3.34 -6.92 22.35
N ALA A 201 3.93 -5.78 22.72
CA ALA A 201 4.87 -5.70 23.83
C ALA A 201 4.21 -6.13 25.16
N THR A 202 2.99 -5.70 25.40
CA THR A 202 2.23 -6.09 26.60
C THR A 202 1.92 -7.59 26.60
N LYS A 203 1.62 -8.18 25.43
CA LYS A 203 1.44 -9.63 25.26
C LYS A 203 2.73 -10.42 25.49
N ILE A 204 3.89 -9.86 25.16
CA ILE A 204 5.20 -10.46 25.46
C ILE A 204 5.45 -10.49 26.98
N GLU A 205 5.11 -9.41 27.69
CA GLU A 205 5.23 -9.35 29.15
C GLU A 205 4.20 -10.22 29.87
N SER A 206 2.98 -10.29 29.35
CA SER A 206 1.85 -11.06 29.89
C SER A 206 1.28 -12.01 28.83
N PRO A 207 1.81 -13.24 28.70
CA PRO A 207 1.41 -14.19 27.66
C PRO A 207 -0.04 -14.66 27.78
N GLU A 208 -0.69 -14.46 28.94
CA GLU A 208 -2.11 -14.79 29.18
C GLU A 208 -3.07 -13.74 28.55
N LEU A 209 -2.58 -12.54 28.20
CA LEU A 209 -3.42 -11.44 27.70
C LEU A 209 -4.15 -11.85 26.42
N GLU A 210 -5.48 -11.82 26.40
CA GLU A 210 -6.24 -12.12 25.19
C GLU A 210 -6.24 -10.92 24.23
N VAL A 211 -5.33 -10.94 23.24
CA VAL A 211 -5.15 -9.86 22.24
C VAL A 211 -6.43 -9.60 21.45
N ALA A 212 -7.23 -10.64 21.20
CA ALA A 212 -8.49 -10.52 20.47
C ALA A 212 -9.52 -9.65 21.21
N GLU A 213 -9.56 -9.72 22.53
CA GLU A 213 -10.46 -8.90 23.35
C GLU A 213 -9.85 -7.53 23.63
N ALA A 214 -8.61 -7.49 24.13
CA ALA A 214 -7.93 -6.26 24.52
C ALA A 214 -7.67 -5.31 23.33
N GLY A 215 -7.50 -5.87 22.13
CA GLY A 215 -7.14 -5.15 20.91
C GLY A 215 -8.27 -5.03 19.89
N LYS A 216 -9.51 -5.41 20.20
CA LYS A 216 -10.58 -5.55 19.20
C LYS A 216 -10.76 -4.32 18.31
N GLU A 217 -10.86 -3.13 18.92
CA GLU A 217 -11.03 -1.86 18.19
C GLU A 217 -9.81 -1.51 17.34
N LEU A 218 -8.61 -1.84 17.82
CA LEU A 218 -7.37 -1.59 17.10
C LEU A 218 -7.25 -2.53 15.89
N LEU A 219 -7.58 -3.82 16.05
CA LEU A 219 -7.56 -4.81 14.98
C LEU A 219 -8.60 -4.48 13.90
N ASP A 220 -9.76 -3.94 14.28
CA ASP A 220 -10.75 -3.45 13.33
C ASP A 220 -10.21 -2.24 12.54
N ALA A 221 -9.57 -1.28 13.21
CA ALA A 221 -8.92 -0.16 12.54
C ALA A 221 -7.79 -0.61 11.59
N VAL A 222 -7.00 -1.61 11.96
CA VAL A 222 -5.96 -2.21 11.09
C VAL A 222 -6.60 -2.85 9.85
N SER A 223 -7.68 -3.61 10.04
CA SER A 223 -8.43 -4.21 8.92
C SER A 223 -8.93 -3.14 7.95
N GLN A 224 -9.52 -2.06 8.46
CA GLN A 224 -9.99 -0.94 7.64
C GLN A 224 -8.85 -0.23 6.88
N VAL A 225 -7.70 -0.02 7.53
CA VAL A 225 -6.52 0.57 6.88
C VAL A 225 -6.00 -0.33 5.75
N LEU A 226 -5.95 -1.65 5.95
CA LEU A 226 -5.50 -2.60 4.92
C LEU A 226 -6.46 -2.70 3.73
N CYS A 227 -7.76 -2.48 3.96
CA CYS A 227 -8.77 -2.45 2.89
C CYS A 227 -8.82 -1.10 2.15
N SER A 228 -8.21 -0.05 2.71
CA SER A 228 -8.18 1.27 2.08
C SER A 228 -7.22 1.31 0.89
N THR A 229 -7.60 2.06 -0.14
CA THR A 229 -6.77 2.36 -1.32
C THR A 229 -6.37 3.83 -1.28
N GLY A 230 -5.37 4.21 -0.48
CA GLY A 230 -5.11 5.64 -0.20
C GLY A 230 -3.66 6.12 -0.31
N THR A 231 -2.72 5.34 -0.85
CA THR A 231 -1.38 5.87 -1.14
C THR A 231 -1.23 6.17 -2.63
N GLU A 232 -1.14 7.44 -3.01
CA GLU A 232 -0.57 7.82 -4.30
C GLU A 232 0.94 7.53 -4.27
N GLU A 233 1.31 6.33 -4.71
CA GLU A 233 2.69 5.88 -4.82
C GLU A 233 3.36 6.56 -6.01
N ARG A 234 3.79 7.81 -5.85
CA ARG A 234 4.56 8.54 -6.86
C ARG A 234 6.05 8.40 -6.62
N PHE A 235 6.71 7.50 -7.34
CA PHE A 235 8.16 7.57 -7.59
C PHE A 235 8.49 7.11 -9.01
#